data_AF-A0A4Y7RAX4-F1
#
_entry.id   AF-A0A4Y7RAX4-F1
#
_cell.length_a   1.000
_cell.length_b   1.000
_cell.length_c   1.000
_cell.angle_alpha   90.00
_cell.angle_beta   90.00
_cell.angle_gamma   90.00
#
_symmetry.space_group_name_H-M   'P 1'
#
loop_
_entity.id
_entity.type
_entity.pdbx_description
1 polymer ?
#
loop_
_entity_poly.entity_id
_entity_poly.type
_entity_poly.pdbx_seq_one_letter_code
_entity_poly.pdbx_strand_id
1 'polypeptide(L)'
;MINWKRIYRLLEDVTPLAADCGKICGAACCSEWEQGVGMYLLPGEEVMFNKNEEWLCWQEHSTEEYEFCPSWTGSVSFVSCNGACPRDKRPFACRTFPVVPYLTPDGNLEMRLDQAASLLCPLVKAGDLGLLERRFLVRARLAWEELLQEPLIRDDVEWESRRLDREQGEPWKKIF
;
A
#
# COMPACT_ATOMS: atom_id res chain seq x y z
N MET A 1 -3.59 -20.29 0.73
CA MET A 1 -3.43 -19.68 -0.60
C MET A 1 -4.46 -18.56 -0.75
N ILE A 2 -3.98 -17.33 -0.91
CA ILE A 2 -4.79 -16.12 -1.00
C ILE A 2 -5.65 -16.14 -2.27
N ASN A 3 -6.92 -15.71 -2.17
CA ASN A 3 -7.78 -15.50 -3.33
C ASN A 3 -7.70 -14.03 -3.81
N TRP A 4 -6.66 -13.71 -4.58
CA TRP A 4 -6.40 -12.35 -5.05
C TRP A 4 -7.54 -11.73 -5.87
N LYS A 5 -8.25 -12.53 -6.68
CA LYS A 5 -9.44 -12.06 -7.43
C LYS A 5 -10.55 -11.59 -6.50
N ARG A 6 -10.71 -12.22 -5.33
CA ARG A 6 -11.68 -11.79 -4.32
C ARG A 6 -11.22 -10.51 -3.63
N ILE A 7 -9.94 -10.43 -3.27
CA ILE A 7 -9.33 -9.23 -2.67
C ILE A 7 -9.49 -8.02 -3.59
N TYR A 8 -9.17 -8.15 -4.88
CA TYR A 8 -9.30 -7.06 -5.86
C TYR A 8 -10.75 -6.59 -6.02
N ARG A 9 -11.72 -7.52 -6.02
CA ARG A 9 -13.15 -7.19 -6.10
C ARG A 9 -13.66 -6.41 -4.89
N LEU A 10 -13.10 -6.61 -3.69
CA LEU A 10 -13.44 -5.77 -2.54
C LEU A 10 -13.12 -4.30 -2.84
N LEU A 11 -12.04 -4.02 -3.56
CA LEU A 11 -11.53 -2.67 -3.75
C LEU A 11 -11.89 -2.04 -5.11
N GLU A 12 -12.61 -2.75 -5.97
CA GLU A 12 -12.86 -2.36 -7.36
C GLU A 12 -13.62 -1.04 -7.50
N ASP A 13 -14.61 -0.80 -6.65
CA ASP A 13 -15.53 0.35 -6.73
C ASP A 13 -15.44 1.30 -5.53
N VAL A 14 -14.32 1.27 -4.80
CA VAL A 14 -14.07 2.17 -3.67
C VAL A 14 -12.79 2.97 -3.86
N THR A 15 -12.83 4.21 -3.40
CA THR A 15 -11.77 5.21 -3.54
C THR A 15 -11.67 6.00 -2.24
N PRO A 16 -10.51 6.61 -1.93
CA PRO A 16 -10.34 7.38 -0.68
C PRO A 16 -11.34 8.51 -0.49
N LEU A 17 -11.84 9.09 -1.59
CA LEU A 17 -12.88 10.11 -1.63
C LEU A 17 -13.99 9.68 -2.60
N ALA A 18 -15.24 10.13 -2.43
CA ALA A 18 -16.30 9.92 -3.42
C ALA A 18 -16.02 10.60 -4.77
N ALA A 19 -15.13 11.59 -4.78
CA ALA A 19 -14.64 12.26 -5.98
C ALA A 19 -13.20 11.84 -6.32
N ASP A 20 -12.76 12.16 -7.53
CA ASP A 20 -11.38 11.94 -7.96
C ASP A 20 -10.40 12.79 -7.12
N CYS A 21 -9.70 12.13 -6.19
CA CYS A 21 -8.69 12.77 -5.33
C CYS A 21 -7.49 13.30 -6.13
N GLY A 22 -7.25 12.80 -7.35
CA GLY A 22 -6.22 13.28 -8.25
C GLY A 22 -6.41 14.75 -8.62
N LYS A 23 -7.64 15.27 -8.61
CA LYS A 23 -7.91 16.69 -8.86
C LYS A 23 -7.33 17.63 -7.79
N ILE A 24 -7.07 17.12 -6.59
CA ILE A 24 -6.52 17.91 -5.48
C ILE A 24 -5.01 18.06 -5.62
N CYS A 25 -4.32 16.99 -6.03
CA CYS A 25 -2.85 16.95 -6.10
C CYS A 25 -2.29 16.88 -7.52
N GLY A 26 -3.11 17.03 -8.56
CA GLY A 26 -2.68 16.83 -9.94
C GLY A 26 -2.25 15.38 -10.24
N ALA A 27 -2.88 14.41 -9.57
CA ALA A 27 -2.59 12.98 -9.67
C ALA A 27 -1.15 12.58 -9.27
N ALA A 28 -0.50 13.34 -8.36
CA ALA A 28 0.89 13.13 -7.96
C ALA A 28 1.24 11.66 -7.63
N CYS A 29 0.47 10.98 -6.78
CA CYS A 29 0.73 9.56 -6.44
C CYS A 29 0.34 8.57 -7.54
N CYS A 30 -0.44 9.01 -8.53
CA CYS A 30 -0.84 8.22 -9.69
C CYS A 30 0.02 8.57 -10.93
N SER A 31 1.10 9.31 -10.79
CA SER A 31 2.05 9.65 -11.85
C SER A 31 3.46 9.21 -11.47
N GLU A 32 4.32 9.01 -12.46
CA GLU A 32 5.76 8.86 -12.23
C GLU A 32 6.36 10.23 -11.86
N TRP A 33 6.22 10.61 -10.59
CA TRP A 33 6.69 11.91 -10.10
C TRP A 33 8.20 11.93 -9.82
N GLU A 34 8.82 10.75 -9.71
CA GLU A 34 10.26 10.54 -9.60
C GLU A 34 10.62 9.16 -10.19
N GLN A 35 11.84 9.05 -10.74
CA GLN A 35 12.34 7.76 -11.23
C GLN A 35 12.47 6.76 -10.07
N GLY A 36 11.99 5.54 -10.29
CA GLY A 36 12.05 4.49 -9.27
C GLY A 36 10.85 4.48 -8.31
N VAL A 37 9.84 5.34 -8.51
CA VAL A 37 8.57 5.23 -7.78
C VAL A 37 7.73 4.09 -8.35
N GLY A 38 7.18 3.27 -7.46
CA GLY A 38 6.36 2.12 -7.83
C GLY A 38 5.84 1.40 -6.59
N MET A 39 5.35 0.19 -6.80
CA MET A 39 4.79 -0.65 -5.75
C MET A 39 5.49 -2.00 -5.75
N TYR A 40 5.89 -2.45 -4.56
CA TYR A 40 6.14 -3.86 -4.34
C TYR A 40 4.81 -4.61 -4.34
N LEU A 41 4.79 -5.72 -5.06
CA LEU A 41 3.65 -6.64 -5.03
C LEU A 41 3.75 -7.50 -3.77
N LEU A 42 2.60 -7.77 -3.15
CA LEU A 42 2.54 -8.67 -2.01
C LEU A 42 2.70 -10.12 -2.48
N PRO A 43 3.17 -11.04 -1.61
CA PRO A 43 3.30 -12.46 -1.92
C PRO A 43 2.08 -13.06 -2.64
N GLY A 44 2.30 -13.47 -3.90
CA GLY A 44 1.31 -14.12 -4.74
C GLY A 44 0.38 -13.18 -5.50
N GLU A 45 0.49 -11.85 -5.34
CA GLU A 45 -0.31 -10.86 -6.07
C GLU A 45 -0.05 -10.89 -7.58
N GLU A 46 1.11 -11.39 -8.00
CA GLU A 46 1.54 -11.50 -9.40
C GLU A 46 0.52 -12.21 -10.28
N VAL A 47 -0.29 -13.12 -9.71
CA VAL A 47 -1.38 -13.83 -10.41
C VAL A 47 -2.46 -12.92 -10.99
N MET A 48 -2.50 -11.65 -10.56
CA MET A 48 -3.42 -10.63 -11.06
C MET A 48 -2.93 -9.94 -12.33
N PHE A 49 -1.70 -10.24 -12.76
CA PHE A 49 -1.05 -9.66 -13.92
C PHE A 49 -0.62 -10.74 -14.90
N ASN A 50 -0.42 -10.35 -16.17
CA ASN A 50 0.08 -11.24 -17.21
C ASN A 50 1.44 -10.81 -17.78
N LYS A 51 2.05 -9.77 -17.22
CA LYS A 51 3.33 -9.17 -17.64
C LYS A 51 3.33 -8.58 -19.05
N ASN A 52 2.15 -8.39 -19.66
CA ASN A 52 1.97 -7.71 -20.96
C ASN A 52 1.28 -6.34 -20.81
N GLU A 53 1.17 -5.82 -19.59
CA GLU A 53 0.60 -4.51 -19.32
C GLU A 53 1.52 -3.39 -19.82
N GLU A 54 1.16 -2.74 -20.93
CA GLU A 54 1.93 -1.62 -21.50
C GLU A 54 2.09 -0.40 -20.57
N TRP A 55 1.28 -0.34 -19.51
CA TRP A 55 1.29 0.73 -18.50
C TRP A 55 2.13 0.39 -17.26
N LEU A 56 2.72 -0.81 -17.20
CA LEU A 56 3.62 -1.25 -16.13
C LEU A 56 5.03 -1.49 -16.65
N CYS A 57 6.02 -1.09 -15.86
CA CYS A 57 7.39 -1.56 -15.98
C CYS A 57 7.70 -2.49 -14.80
N TRP A 58 8.17 -3.68 -15.11
CA TRP A 58 8.48 -4.73 -14.12
C TRP A 58 9.95 -4.73 -13.77
N GLN A 59 10.22 -4.89 -12.47
CA GLN A 59 11.54 -5.11 -11.91
C GLN A 59 11.45 -6.21 -10.86
N GLU A 60 12.57 -6.86 -10.58
CA GLU A 60 12.69 -7.85 -9.51
C GLU A 60 13.84 -7.42 -8.61
N HIS A 61 13.56 -7.28 -7.31
CA HIS A 61 14.55 -6.86 -6.32
C HIS A 61 14.86 -8.04 -5.39
N SER A 62 16.14 -8.35 -5.23
CA SER A 62 16.59 -9.44 -4.35
C SER A 62 16.47 -9.04 -2.89
N THR A 63 16.04 -9.97 -2.04
CA THR A 63 16.04 -9.82 -0.57
C THR A 63 17.45 -9.77 0.03
N GLU A 64 18.48 -10.05 -0.76
CA GLU A 64 19.89 -9.92 -0.36
C GLU A 64 20.45 -8.51 -0.63
N GLU A 65 19.85 -7.77 -1.56
CA GLU A 65 20.32 -6.46 -2.01
C GLU A 65 19.49 -5.29 -1.44
N TYR A 66 18.21 -5.54 -1.16
CA TYR A 66 17.26 -4.55 -0.64
C TYR A 66 16.70 -4.97 0.72
N GLU A 67 16.30 -3.99 1.53
CA GLU A 67 15.69 -4.23 2.84
C GLU A 67 14.22 -4.64 2.68
N PHE A 68 13.89 -5.84 3.13
CA PHE A 68 12.53 -6.38 3.24
C PHE A 68 12.34 -7.04 4.61
N CYS A 69 11.11 -7.45 4.91
CA CYS A 69 10.85 -8.27 6.07
C CYS A 69 11.75 -9.52 6.08
N PRO A 70 12.44 -9.85 7.19
CA PRO A 70 13.38 -10.98 7.24
C PRO A 70 12.79 -12.36 6.92
N SER A 71 11.46 -12.51 6.97
CA SER A 71 10.79 -13.75 6.58
C SER A 71 10.64 -13.91 5.06
N TRP A 72 10.82 -12.84 4.30
CA TRP A 72 10.82 -12.87 2.84
C TRP A 72 12.18 -13.32 2.31
N THR A 73 12.16 -14.17 1.29
CA THR A 73 13.38 -14.71 0.67
C THR A 73 13.27 -14.73 -0.84
N GLY A 74 14.37 -14.50 -1.54
CA GLY A 74 14.46 -14.60 -3.00
C GLY A 74 14.27 -13.25 -3.67
N SER A 75 13.40 -13.18 -4.67
CA SER A 75 13.13 -11.95 -5.41
C SER A 75 11.70 -11.47 -5.16
N VAL A 76 11.55 -10.15 -5.00
CA VAL A 76 10.27 -9.47 -4.83
C VAL A 76 9.93 -8.71 -6.10
N SER A 77 8.71 -8.88 -6.61
CA SER A 77 8.23 -8.14 -7.78
C SER A 77 7.98 -6.67 -7.43
N PHE A 78 8.57 -5.78 -8.21
CA PHE A 78 8.34 -4.34 -8.13
C PHE A 78 7.77 -3.85 -9.46
N VAL A 79 6.73 -3.02 -9.40
CA VAL A 79 6.10 -2.45 -10.60
C VAL A 79 5.99 -0.94 -10.49
N SER A 80 6.49 -0.24 -11.50
CA SER A 80 6.24 1.19 -11.70
C SER A 80 5.18 1.40 -12.78
N CYS A 81 4.40 2.47 -12.65
CA CYS A 81 3.34 2.80 -13.59
C CYS A 81 3.58 4.16 -14.24
N ASN A 82 3.32 4.25 -15.55
CA ASN A 82 3.40 5.50 -16.32
C ASN A 82 2.26 6.51 -16.06
N GLY A 83 1.39 6.22 -15.09
CA GLY A 83 0.26 7.03 -14.67
C GLY A 83 -1.02 6.91 -15.51
N ALA A 84 -1.02 6.13 -16.58
CA ALA A 84 -2.22 5.79 -17.35
C ALA A 84 -2.87 4.46 -16.92
N CYS A 85 -2.58 3.97 -15.70
CA CYS A 85 -3.06 2.66 -15.26
C CYS A 85 -4.60 2.56 -15.21
N PRO A 86 -5.18 1.50 -15.77
CA PRO A 86 -6.58 1.14 -15.53
C PRO A 86 -6.77 0.82 -14.05
N ARG A 87 -7.73 1.52 -13.42
CA ARG A 87 -7.91 1.51 -11.97
C ARG A 87 -8.20 0.12 -11.41
N ASP A 88 -9.01 -0.64 -12.12
CA ASP A 88 -9.43 -2.01 -11.82
C ASP A 88 -8.30 -3.05 -11.94
N LYS A 89 -7.13 -2.67 -12.48
CA LYS A 89 -5.93 -3.52 -12.57
C LYS A 89 -4.74 -3.03 -11.76
N ARG A 90 -4.87 -1.91 -11.04
CA ARG A 90 -3.78 -1.39 -10.18
C ARG A 90 -3.28 -2.44 -9.17
N PRO A 91 -1.98 -2.39 -8.79
CA PRO A 91 -1.47 -3.11 -7.63
C PRO A 91 -2.29 -2.84 -6.37
N PHE A 92 -2.32 -3.79 -5.45
CA PHE A 92 -3.07 -3.76 -4.22
C PHE A 92 -2.70 -2.56 -3.33
N ALA A 93 -1.41 -2.26 -3.20
CA ALA A 93 -0.94 -1.08 -2.46
C ALA A 93 -1.53 0.23 -3.04
N CYS A 94 -1.54 0.39 -4.37
CA CYS A 94 -2.19 1.53 -5.05
C CYS A 94 -3.71 1.62 -4.78
N ARG A 95 -4.38 0.50 -4.50
CA ARG A 95 -5.83 0.46 -4.23
C ARG A 95 -6.18 0.82 -2.80
N THR A 96 -5.28 0.56 -1.86
CA THR A 96 -5.48 0.85 -0.44
C THR A 96 -4.84 2.17 -0.01
N PHE A 97 -3.96 2.75 -0.82
CA PHE A 97 -3.47 4.11 -0.64
C PHE A 97 -4.63 5.12 -0.50
N PRO A 98 -4.62 6.05 0.48
CA PRO A 98 -3.50 6.48 1.32
C PRO A 98 -3.40 5.77 2.68
N VAL A 99 -4.06 4.62 2.86
CA VAL A 99 -4.02 3.89 4.14
C VAL A 99 -3.19 2.61 4.05
N VAL A 100 -2.47 2.35 5.14
CA VAL A 100 -1.64 1.17 5.36
C VAL A 100 -2.17 0.40 6.56
N PRO A 101 -1.96 -0.93 6.60
CA PRO A 101 -2.31 -1.74 7.75
C PRO A 101 -1.31 -1.47 8.88
N TYR A 102 -1.77 -1.60 10.12
CA TYR A 102 -0.91 -1.58 11.30
C TYR A 102 -1.39 -2.63 12.28
N LEU A 103 -0.47 -3.45 12.76
CA LEU A 103 -0.70 -4.39 13.86
C LEU A 103 -0.24 -3.77 15.17
N THR A 104 -1.20 -3.54 16.06
CA THR A 104 -0.95 -3.14 17.46
C THR A 104 -0.12 -4.19 18.19
N PRO A 105 0.53 -3.86 19.31
CA PRO A 105 1.24 -4.84 20.14
C PRO A 105 0.38 -6.04 20.58
N ASP A 106 -0.93 -5.83 20.72
CA ASP A 106 -1.90 -6.89 21.05
C ASP A 106 -2.34 -7.71 19.82
N GLY A 107 -1.80 -7.42 18.64
CA GLY A 107 -2.08 -8.13 17.39
C GLY A 107 -3.36 -7.71 16.67
N ASN A 108 -4.01 -6.62 17.10
CA ASN A 108 -5.20 -6.08 16.43
C ASN A 108 -4.82 -5.25 15.20
N LEU A 109 -5.59 -5.39 14.11
CA LEU A 109 -5.46 -4.60 12.89
C LEU A 109 -6.14 -3.22 13.02
N GLU A 110 -5.36 -2.19 12.74
CA GLU A 110 -5.80 -0.82 12.49
C GLU A 110 -5.45 -0.38 11.06
N MET A 111 -6.25 0.53 10.51
CA MET A 111 -5.88 1.25 9.30
C MET A 111 -5.30 2.61 9.70
N ARG A 112 -4.13 2.96 9.17
CA ARG A 112 -3.46 4.23 9.46
C ARG A 112 -3.12 4.95 8.15
N LEU A 113 -2.99 6.28 8.20
CA LEU A 113 -2.48 7.04 7.06
C LEU A 113 -1.00 6.70 6.84
N ASP A 114 -0.61 6.51 5.58
CA ASP A 114 0.78 6.30 5.19
C ASP A 114 1.57 7.60 5.36
N GLN A 115 2.22 7.76 6.52
CA GLN A 115 2.94 8.99 6.88
C GLN A 115 4.11 9.30 5.93
N ALA A 116 4.66 8.30 5.23
CA ALA A 116 5.71 8.51 4.23
C ALA A 116 5.20 9.38 3.07
N ALA A 117 3.90 9.37 2.81
CA ALA A 117 3.28 10.18 1.76
C ALA A 117 2.80 11.57 2.24
N SER A 118 3.20 12.05 3.43
CA SER A 118 2.77 13.35 3.97
C SER A 118 3.17 14.56 3.09
N LEU A 119 4.28 14.47 2.37
CA LEU A 119 4.71 15.49 1.40
C LEU A 119 4.08 15.33 0.02
N LEU A 120 3.54 14.15 -0.28
CA LEU A 120 2.99 13.77 -1.59
C LEU A 120 1.46 13.90 -1.65
N CYS A 121 0.77 13.48 -0.59
CA CYS A 121 -0.68 13.32 -0.56
C CYS A 121 -1.33 14.32 0.41
N PRO A 122 -2.19 15.24 -0.09
CA PRO A 122 -2.91 16.18 0.76
C PRO A 122 -3.79 15.50 1.81
N LEU A 123 -4.31 14.30 1.55
CA LEU A 123 -5.15 13.55 2.50
C LEU A 123 -4.34 13.01 3.68
N VAL A 124 -3.12 12.51 3.41
CA VAL A 124 -2.19 12.13 4.48
C VAL A 124 -1.78 13.36 5.28
N LYS A 125 -1.42 14.44 4.59
CA LYS A 125 -1.00 15.70 5.23
C LYS A 125 -2.06 16.30 6.15
N ALA A 126 -3.34 16.16 5.81
CA ALA A 126 -4.45 16.58 6.65
C ALA A 126 -4.52 15.80 7.97
N GLY A 127 -4.00 14.57 8.01
CA GLY A 127 -3.86 13.77 9.22
C GLY A 127 -5.15 13.20 9.80
N ASP A 128 -6.27 13.35 9.10
CA ASP A 128 -7.59 12.94 9.58
C ASP A 128 -8.19 11.83 8.70
N LEU A 129 -8.21 10.60 9.24
CA LEU A 129 -8.85 9.44 8.61
C LEU A 129 -10.36 9.64 8.38
N GLY A 130 -11.02 10.48 9.19
CA GLY A 130 -12.44 10.80 9.07
C GLY A 130 -12.80 11.54 7.78
N LEU A 131 -11.81 12.12 7.09
CA LEU A 131 -11.98 12.74 5.77
C LEU A 131 -12.10 11.72 4.64
N LEU A 132 -11.73 10.46 4.88
CA LEU A 132 -11.79 9.40 3.87
C LEU A 132 -13.18 8.75 3.83
N GLU A 133 -13.56 8.24 2.67
CA GLU A 133 -14.80 7.50 2.49
C GLU A 133 -14.86 6.30 3.44
N ARG A 134 -15.90 6.26 4.28
CA ARG A 134 -16.09 5.17 5.24
C ARG A 134 -16.14 3.81 4.56
N ARG A 135 -16.77 3.72 3.38
CA ARG A 135 -16.87 2.47 2.61
C ARG A 135 -15.49 2.01 2.14
N PHE A 136 -14.62 2.93 1.75
CA PHE A 136 -13.24 2.63 1.38
C PHE A 136 -12.46 2.08 2.57
N LEU A 137 -12.51 2.75 3.73
CA LEU A 137 -11.83 2.29 4.95
C LEU A 137 -12.25 0.89 5.37
N VAL A 138 -13.57 0.62 5.37
CA VAL A 138 -14.12 -0.69 5.72
C VAL A 138 -13.62 -1.77 4.75
N ARG A 139 -13.61 -1.49 3.44
CA ARG A 139 -13.20 -2.48 2.44
C ARG A 139 -11.68 -2.69 2.39
N ALA A 140 -10.89 -1.64 2.61
CA ALA A 140 -9.45 -1.75 2.79
C ALA A 140 -9.12 -2.62 4.01
N ARG A 141 -9.79 -2.39 5.15
CA ARG A 141 -9.63 -3.21 6.34
C ARG A 141 -9.99 -4.68 6.08
N LEU A 142 -11.16 -4.95 5.49
CA LEU A 142 -11.59 -6.32 5.16
C LEU A 142 -10.59 -7.04 4.25
N ALA A 143 -10.04 -6.34 3.26
CA ALA A 143 -9.02 -6.92 2.38
C ALA A 143 -7.74 -7.28 3.16
N TRP A 144 -7.26 -6.39 4.03
CA TRP A 144 -6.11 -6.66 4.89
C TRP A 144 -6.37 -7.78 5.91
N GLU A 145 -7.55 -7.87 6.53
CA GLU A 145 -7.91 -8.97 7.44
C GLU A 145 -7.76 -10.35 6.80
N GLU A 146 -8.10 -10.45 5.51
CA GLU A 146 -7.94 -11.68 4.74
C GLU A 146 -6.50 -11.96 4.33
N LEU A 147 -5.76 -10.91 3.93
CA LEU A 147 -4.35 -11.05 3.57
C LEU A 147 -3.49 -11.43 4.77
N LEU A 148 -3.82 -10.94 5.97
CA LEU A 148 -3.11 -11.25 7.22
C LEU A 148 -3.30 -12.69 7.70
N GLN A 149 -4.11 -13.50 7.01
CA GLN A 149 -4.14 -14.95 7.20
C GLN A 149 -2.94 -15.65 6.55
N GLU A 150 -2.25 -14.99 5.62
CA GLU A 150 -1.01 -15.47 5.01
C GLU A 150 0.19 -15.07 5.88
N PRO A 151 0.97 -16.02 6.42
CA PRO A 151 2.08 -15.73 7.32
C PRO A 151 3.09 -14.72 6.78
N LEU A 152 3.50 -14.82 5.51
CA LEU A 152 4.49 -13.89 4.94
C LEU A 152 3.99 -12.44 4.90
N ILE A 153 2.70 -12.23 4.62
CA ILE A 153 2.11 -10.88 4.63
C ILE A 153 1.94 -10.40 6.07
N ARG A 154 1.52 -11.28 6.99
CA ARG A 154 1.40 -10.93 8.40
C ARG A 154 2.74 -10.50 8.99
N ASP A 155 3.80 -11.24 8.73
CA ASP A 155 5.15 -10.94 9.20
C ASP A 155 5.64 -9.60 8.66
N ASP A 156 5.38 -9.29 7.39
CA ASP A 156 5.72 -8.01 6.77
C ASP A 156 4.99 -6.84 7.43
N VAL A 157 3.67 -6.96 7.59
CA VAL A 157 2.87 -5.92 8.26
C VAL A 157 3.29 -5.74 9.72
N GLU A 158 3.61 -6.82 10.43
CA GLU A 158 4.10 -6.73 11.80
C GLU A 158 5.47 -6.04 11.85
N TRP A 159 6.41 -6.45 11.00
CA TRP A 159 7.75 -5.86 10.90
C TRP A 159 7.69 -4.35 10.63
N GLU A 160 6.88 -3.93 9.65
CA GLU A 160 6.63 -2.52 9.34
C GLU A 160 5.94 -1.77 10.49
N SER A 161 4.98 -2.42 11.17
CA SER A 161 4.33 -1.83 12.35
C SER A 161 5.33 -1.57 13.48
N ARG A 162 6.27 -2.50 13.72
CA ARG A 162 7.34 -2.32 14.71
C ARG A 162 8.32 -1.24 14.26
N ARG A 163 8.59 -1.09 12.95
CA ARG A 163 9.42 0.00 12.41
C ARG A 163 8.78 1.36 12.67
N LEU A 164 7.49 1.51 12.40
CA LEU A 164 6.72 2.72 12.69
C LEU A 164 6.73 3.08 14.18
N ASP A 165 6.59 2.10 15.07
CA ASP A 165 6.63 2.34 16.52
C ASP A 165 7.99 2.89 16.99
N ARG A 166 9.10 2.34 16.45
CA ARG A 166 10.44 2.85 16.72
C ARG A 166 10.59 4.29 16.24
N GLU A 167 10.16 4.58 15.02
CA GLU A 167 10.25 5.93 14.45
C GLU A 167 9.39 6.96 15.20
N GLN A 168 8.24 6.57 15.77
CA GLN A 168 7.40 7.45 16.58
C GLN A 168 7.97 7.68 18.00
N GLY A 169 8.77 6.73 18.50
CA GLY A 169 9.49 6.86 19.76
C GLY A 169 10.67 7.84 19.70
N GLU A 170 11.14 8.20 18.50
CA GLU A 170 12.29 9.08 18.31
C GLU A 170 12.04 10.49 18.87
N PRO A 171 12.96 11.03 19.71
CA PRO A 171 12.76 12.32 20.39
C PRO A 171 12.49 13.49 19.45
N TRP A 172 13.07 13.46 18.25
CA TRP A 172 13.02 14.56 17.28
C TRP A 172 11.64 14.75 16.64
N LYS A 173 10.80 13.69 16.58
CA LYS A 173 9.42 13.79 16.08
C LYS A 173 8.48 14.49 17.08
N LYS A 174 8.90 14.73 18.32
CA LYS A 174 8.13 15.51 19.32
C LYS A 174 8.42 17.01 19.29
N ILE A 175 9.32 17.44 18.40
CA ILE A 175 9.84 18.82 18.33
C ILE A 175 9.11 19.64 17.24
N PHE A 176 8.30 19.00 16.39
CA PHE A 176 7.49 19.63 15.35
C PHE A 176 6.02 19.25 15.49
#